data_AF-A0A0D3HY00-F1
#
_entry.id   AF-A0A0D3HY00-F1
#
_cell.length_a   1.000
_cell.length_b   1.000
_cell.length_c   1.000
_cell.angle_alpha   90.00
_cell.angle_beta   90.00
_cell.angle_gamma   90.00
#
_symmetry.space_group_name_H-M   'P 1'
#
loop_
_entity.id
_entity.type
_entity.pdbx_description
1 polymer ?
#
loop_
_entity_poly.entity_id
_entity_poly.type
_entity_poly.pdbx_seq_one_letter_code
_entity_poly.pdbx_strand_id
1 'polypeptide(L)'
;MYSRMAWLEQLVILVDRRSAVRVPCLDTQFFFDEPTRAALLRLLSRHERPLLLCAPSLAVAAEAAGAPYLLLDRDDRFAFLPHFRRFDLDAPTAVDGYAYDAVLCDPPFANFDLGRLRRVLEVLAGGDPLRAASPLYLCHNERREAALRDAFAGSGRQLARLAPVGYSSVKESTQRSIRLYGPPPAQPRPGDQGAEAAAVGARERRGRELST
;
A
#
# COMPACT_ATOMS: atom_id res chain seq x y z
N MET A 1 40.31 -1.75 17.45
CA MET A 1 40.36 -0.93 16.21
C MET A 1 39.06 -1.18 15.45
N TYR A 2 38.12 -0.24 15.54
CA TYR A 2 36.84 -0.26 14.84
C TYR A 2 37.08 0.10 13.36
N SER A 3 36.80 -0.82 12.44
CA SER A 3 36.75 -0.50 11.01
C SER A 3 35.39 0.14 10.71
N ARG A 4 35.36 1.48 10.86
CA ARG A 4 34.40 2.37 10.22
C ARG A 4 34.56 2.26 8.68
N MET A 5 33.49 2.54 7.95
CA MET A 5 33.41 2.83 6.49
C MET A 5 32.74 1.77 5.60
N ALA A 6 31.42 1.59 5.74
CA ALA A 6 30.55 1.19 4.61
C ALA A 6 29.04 1.30 4.94
N TRP A 7 28.56 2.42 5.49
CA TRP A 7 27.11 2.62 5.66
C TRP A 7 26.80 4.11 5.58
N LEU A 8 26.63 4.66 4.37
CA LEU A 8 26.01 5.98 4.11
C LEU A 8 25.96 6.28 2.59
N GLU A 9 25.07 5.61 1.87
CA GLU A 9 24.58 6.09 0.57
C GLU A 9 23.04 6.08 0.65
N GLN A 10 22.44 7.15 1.22
CA GLN A 10 21.84 8.28 0.52
C GLN A 10 20.79 7.86 -0.53
N LEU A 11 19.55 7.65 -0.06
CA LEU A 11 18.38 7.80 -0.92
C LEU A 11 18.15 9.30 -1.14
N VAL A 12 18.42 9.77 -2.35
CA VAL A 12 17.97 11.10 -2.81
C VAL A 12 16.55 10.92 -3.32
N ILE A 13 15.57 11.51 -2.63
CA ILE A 13 14.22 11.59 -3.17
C ILE A 13 14.14 12.90 -3.97
N LEU A 14 14.09 12.79 -5.29
CA LEU A 14 13.82 13.92 -6.17
C LEU A 14 12.31 14.20 -6.13
N VAL A 15 11.93 15.28 -5.45
CA VAL A 15 10.55 15.79 -5.45
C VAL A 15 10.34 16.77 -6.61
N ASP A 16 11.43 17.36 -7.14
CA ASP A 16 11.49 18.19 -8.34
C ASP A 16 12.95 18.23 -8.82
N ARG A 17 13.21 18.48 -10.12
CA ARG A 17 14.56 18.63 -10.72
C ARG A 17 15.42 19.74 -10.08
N ARG A 18 14.89 20.47 -9.09
CA ARG A 18 15.53 21.56 -8.35
C ARG A 18 15.68 21.31 -6.84
N SER A 19 15.15 20.21 -6.28
CA SER A 19 15.20 19.97 -4.84
C SER A 19 15.30 18.49 -4.50
N ALA A 20 16.53 18.07 -4.20
CA ALA A 20 16.82 16.76 -3.62
C ALA A 20 16.61 16.82 -2.11
N VAL A 21 15.57 16.17 -1.60
CA VAL A 21 15.39 16.02 -0.14
C VAL A 21 16.05 14.71 0.28
N ARG A 22 17.05 14.80 1.16
CA ARG A 22 17.69 13.64 1.79
C ARG A 22 17.00 13.37 3.11
N VAL A 23 16.17 12.32 3.16
CA VAL A 23 15.60 11.83 4.42
C VAL A 23 16.48 10.67 4.91
N PRO A 24 17.16 10.78 6.07
CA PRO A 24 17.93 9.67 6.60
C PRO A 24 17.02 8.47 6.88
N CYS A 25 17.44 7.24 6.60
CA CYS A 25 16.66 6.06 6.99
C CYS A 25 16.80 5.85 8.51
N LEU A 26 15.69 5.71 9.24
CA LEU A 26 15.72 5.16 10.60
C LEU A 26 15.68 3.63 10.50
N ASP A 27 16.21 2.93 11.50
CA ASP A 27 16.39 1.46 11.52
C ASP A 27 15.09 0.65 11.32
N THR A 28 13.91 1.28 11.38
CA THR A 28 12.60 0.63 11.25
C THR A 28 11.78 1.06 10.02
N GLN A 29 12.25 2.03 9.22
CA GLN A 29 11.51 2.55 8.07
C GLN A 29 12.09 2.00 6.77
N PHE A 30 11.31 1.16 6.08
CA PHE A 30 11.70 0.56 4.81
C PHE A 30 11.08 1.33 3.64
N PHE A 31 11.85 1.49 2.56
CA PHE A 31 11.40 2.18 1.36
C PHE A 31 11.02 1.17 0.29
N PHE A 32 9.88 1.36 -0.37
CA PHE A 32 9.48 0.52 -1.49
C PHE A 32 10.50 0.60 -2.62
N ASP A 33 10.75 -0.52 -3.29
CA ASP A 33 11.47 -0.52 -4.56
C ASP A 33 10.63 0.15 -5.68
N GLU A 34 11.29 0.50 -6.79
CA GLU A 34 10.62 1.18 -7.90
C GLU A 34 9.43 0.36 -8.48
N PRO A 35 9.56 -0.94 -8.78
CA PRO A 35 8.43 -1.72 -9.31
C PRO A 35 7.22 -1.74 -8.38
N THR A 36 7.44 -1.91 -7.09
CA THR A 36 6.37 -1.94 -6.08
C THR A 36 5.71 -0.59 -5.96
N ARG A 37 6.51 0.48 -5.87
CA ARG A 37 5.99 1.85 -5.78
C ARG A 37 5.13 2.21 -6.99
N ALA A 38 5.59 1.90 -8.21
CA ALA A 38 4.81 2.13 -9.43
C ALA A 38 3.49 1.34 -9.44
N ALA A 39 3.52 0.08 -8.98
CA ALA A 39 2.32 -0.74 -8.87
C ALA A 39 1.33 -0.20 -7.83
N LEU A 40 1.82 0.27 -6.67
CA LEU A 40 0.99 0.87 -5.63
C LEU A 40 0.41 2.21 -6.08
N LEU A 41 1.17 3.08 -6.74
CA LEU A 41 0.64 4.33 -7.31
C LEU A 41 -0.48 4.07 -8.33
N ARG A 42 -0.32 3.07 -9.20
CA ARG A 42 -1.37 2.65 -10.15
C ARG A 42 -2.60 2.05 -9.44
N LEU A 43 -2.41 1.40 -8.30
CA LEU A 43 -3.52 0.94 -7.48
C LEU A 43 -4.28 2.13 -6.87
N LEU A 44 -3.53 3.10 -6.33
CA LEU A 44 -4.09 4.29 -5.69
C LEU A 44 -4.76 5.24 -6.67
N SER A 45 -4.36 5.26 -7.95
CA SER A 45 -5.01 6.09 -8.97
C SER A 45 -6.47 5.72 -9.27
N ARG A 46 -7.00 4.68 -8.63
CA ARG A 46 -8.41 4.27 -8.69
C ARG A 46 -9.26 4.96 -7.62
N HIS A 47 -8.62 5.72 -6.75
CA HIS A 47 -9.22 6.38 -5.59
C HIS A 47 -8.94 7.87 -5.69
N GLU A 48 -9.94 8.69 -5.37
CA GLU A 48 -9.84 10.15 -5.45
C GLU A 48 -9.06 10.72 -4.26
N ARG A 49 -9.19 10.10 -3.08
CA ARG A 49 -8.65 10.61 -1.81
C ARG A 49 -8.00 9.50 -0.99
N PRO A 50 -6.92 8.88 -1.48
CA PRO A 50 -6.26 7.81 -0.76
C PRO A 50 -5.53 8.33 0.49
N LEU A 51 -5.75 7.65 1.61
CA LEU A 51 -4.99 7.86 2.85
C LEU A 51 -3.82 6.88 2.91
N LEU A 52 -2.62 7.41 3.14
CA LEU A 52 -1.38 6.66 3.30
C LEU A 52 -1.02 6.63 4.79
N LEU A 53 -1.18 5.47 5.42
CA LEU A 53 -0.89 5.26 6.85
C LEU A 53 0.46 4.56 6.99
N CYS A 54 1.44 5.25 7.58
CA CYS A 54 2.81 4.77 7.74
C CYS A 54 3.53 4.44 6.41
N ALA A 55 3.14 5.06 5.30
CA ALA A 55 3.71 4.80 3.98
C ALA A 55 4.38 6.06 3.37
N PRO A 56 5.37 6.68 4.05
CA PRO A 56 5.89 7.98 3.66
C PRO A 56 6.67 7.93 2.34
N SER A 57 7.36 6.82 2.04
CA SER A 57 8.07 6.65 0.77
C SER A 57 7.12 6.68 -0.45
N LEU A 58 5.90 6.18 -0.28
CA LEU A 58 4.87 6.23 -1.30
C LEU A 58 4.26 7.64 -1.41
N ALA A 59 4.10 8.34 -0.28
CA ALA A 59 3.60 9.71 -0.26
C ALA A 59 4.54 10.66 -1.02
N VAL A 60 5.85 10.53 -0.84
CA VAL A 60 6.80 11.38 -1.58
C VAL A 60 6.72 11.13 -3.09
N ALA A 61 6.49 9.88 -3.50
CA ALA A 61 6.31 9.58 -4.92
C ALA A 61 4.94 10.00 -5.48
N ALA A 62 3.90 9.97 -4.65
CA ALA A 62 2.60 10.54 -5.00
C ALA A 62 2.72 12.06 -5.22
N GLU A 63 3.39 12.77 -4.32
CA GLU A 63 3.70 14.21 -4.45
C GLU A 63 4.46 14.50 -5.75
N ALA A 64 5.56 13.79 -6.00
CA ALA A 64 6.36 13.98 -7.22
C ALA A 64 5.57 13.68 -8.51
N ALA A 65 4.57 12.80 -8.44
CA ALA A 65 3.67 12.48 -9.54
C ALA A 65 2.45 13.42 -9.65
N GLY A 66 2.27 14.36 -8.72
CA GLY A 66 1.06 15.19 -8.62
C GLY A 66 -0.21 14.40 -8.31
N ALA A 67 -0.08 13.21 -7.71
CA ALA A 67 -1.20 12.35 -7.35
C ALA A 67 -1.79 12.76 -5.98
N PRO A 68 -3.10 12.63 -5.77
CA PRO A 68 -3.72 12.96 -4.48
C PRO A 68 -3.29 11.98 -3.39
N TYR A 69 -3.07 12.49 -2.18
CA TYR A 69 -2.86 11.67 -0.99
C TYR A 69 -3.14 12.47 0.29
N LEU A 70 -3.29 11.76 1.41
CA LEU A 70 -3.04 12.27 2.75
C LEU A 70 -2.07 11.31 3.45
N LEU A 71 -0.93 11.79 3.92
CA LEU A 71 0.02 10.99 4.69
C LEU A 71 -0.23 11.15 6.18
N LEU A 72 -0.44 10.03 6.87
CA LEU A 72 -0.44 9.90 8.32
C LEU A 72 0.80 9.12 8.77
N ASP A 73 1.74 9.79 9.43
CA ASP A 73 2.97 9.18 9.95
C ASP A 73 3.44 9.88 11.23
N ARG A 74 4.19 9.19 12.09
CA ARG A 74 4.76 9.75 13.34
C ARG A 74 6.04 10.54 13.07
N ASP A 75 6.65 10.33 11.90
CA ASP A 75 7.94 10.89 11.53
C ASP A 75 7.81 12.29 10.89
N ASP A 76 8.09 13.32 11.69
CA ASP A 76 8.00 14.73 11.26
C ASP A 76 9.02 15.11 10.20
N ARG A 77 9.97 14.23 9.84
CA ARG A 77 10.89 14.49 8.71
C ARG A 77 10.15 14.58 7.38
N PHE A 78 8.90 14.09 7.31
CA PHE A 78 8.03 14.24 6.16
C PHE A 78 7.08 15.44 6.24
N ALA A 79 7.20 16.30 7.27
CA ALA A 79 6.37 17.51 7.42
C ALA A 79 6.59 18.56 6.32
N PHE A 80 7.60 18.38 5.46
CA PHE A 80 7.75 19.19 4.24
C PHE A 80 6.69 18.85 3.16
N LEU A 81 6.04 17.68 3.25
CA LEU A 81 4.97 17.30 2.33
C LEU A 81 3.69 18.09 2.66
N PRO A 82 3.04 18.73 1.68
CA PRO A 82 1.89 19.60 1.93
C PRO A 82 0.68 18.84 2.51
N HIS A 83 0.57 17.55 2.25
CA HIS A 83 -0.51 16.68 2.71
C HIS A 83 -0.05 15.70 3.81
N PHE A 84 0.97 16.07 4.59
CA PHE A 84 1.35 15.34 5.80
C PHE A 84 0.53 15.77 7.01
N ARG A 85 0.16 14.81 7.86
CA ARG A 85 -0.31 15.05 9.22
C ARG A 85 0.39 14.08 10.17
N ARG A 86 0.93 14.61 11.26
CA ARG A 86 1.52 13.81 12.32
C ARG A 86 0.44 12.90 12.92
N PHE A 87 0.72 11.60 12.97
CA PHE A 87 -0.21 10.60 13.49
C PHE A 87 0.53 9.54 14.30
N ASP A 88 -0.05 9.15 15.42
CA ASP A 88 0.53 8.13 16.30
C ASP A 88 -0.39 6.92 16.37
N LEU A 89 0.09 5.76 15.90
CA LEU A 89 -0.61 4.49 16.05
C LEU A 89 -0.85 4.16 17.53
N ASP A 90 -0.04 4.73 18.44
CA ASP A 90 -0.18 4.51 19.87
C ASP A 90 -1.35 5.26 20.51
N ALA A 91 -1.70 6.41 19.93
CA ALA A 91 -2.74 7.32 20.38
C ALA A 91 -3.55 7.82 19.16
N PRO A 92 -4.33 6.94 18.50
CA PRO A 92 -5.00 7.28 17.27
C PRO A 92 -6.08 8.33 17.50
N THR A 93 -6.25 9.21 16.53
CA THR A 93 -7.31 10.22 16.46
C THR A 93 -8.12 10.06 15.17
N ALA A 94 -9.35 10.58 15.15
CA ALA A 94 -10.13 10.63 13.92
C ALA A 94 -9.46 11.57 12.90
N VAL A 95 -9.67 11.29 11.61
CA VAL A 95 -9.20 12.16 10.54
C VAL A 95 -10.29 13.18 10.22
N ASP A 96 -10.11 14.41 10.68
CA ASP A 96 -11.05 15.49 10.40
C ASP A 96 -10.74 16.16 9.05
N GLY A 97 -11.79 16.59 8.35
CA GLY A 97 -11.67 17.37 7.11
C GLY A 97 -11.02 16.62 5.93
N TYR A 98 -10.90 15.30 5.98
CA TYR A 98 -10.44 14.48 4.84
C TYR A 98 -11.27 13.21 4.71
N ALA A 99 -12.20 13.19 3.75
CA ALA A 99 -13.11 12.09 3.49
C ALA A 99 -12.44 11.03 2.60
N TYR A 100 -11.47 10.29 3.16
CA TYR A 100 -10.73 9.28 2.41
C TYR A 100 -11.65 8.16 1.89
N ASP A 101 -11.36 7.68 0.69
CA ASP A 101 -12.07 6.59 0.02
C ASP A 101 -11.26 5.29 -0.04
N ALA A 102 -9.98 5.32 0.32
CA ALA A 102 -9.15 4.14 0.53
C ALA A 102 -8.07 4.40 1.58
N VAL A 103 -7.57 3.32 2.19
CA VAL A 103 -6.41 3.34 3.08
C VAL A 103 -5.36 2.38 2.52
N LEU A 104 -4.13 2.87 2.32
CA LEU A 104 -2.95 2.03 2.15
C LEU A 104 -2.09 2.13 3.42
N CYS A 105 -1.80 1.00 4.03
CA CYS A 105 -1.09 0.91 5.29
C CYS A 105 0.19 0.08 5.15
N ASP A 106 1.32 0.63 5.60
CA ASP A 106 2.62 -0.04 5.67
C ASP A 106 3.20 0.07 7.10
N PRO A 107 2.58 -0.61 8.08
CA PRO A 107 2.97 -0.44 9.47
C PRO A 107 4.34 -1.09 9.72
N PRO A 108 5.07 -0.68 10.78
CA PRO A 108 6.31 -1.34 11.15
C PRO A 108 6.11 -2.85 11.33
N PHE A 109 6.84 -3.65 10.55
CA PHE A 109 6.67 -5.12 10.48
C PHE A 109 6.99 -5.84 11.80
N ALA A 110 7.86 -5.26 12.62
CA ALA A 110 8.28 -5.84 13.88
C ALA A 110 7.17 -5.69 14.92
N ASN A 111 6.41 -6.77 15.14
CA ASN A 111 5.51 -6.98 16.28
C ASN A 111 4.40 -5.94 16.50
N PHE A 112 4.00 -5.18 15.48
CA PHE A 112 2.76 -4.42 15.62
C PHE A 112 1.57 -5.37 15.79
N ASP A 113 0.74 -5.08 16.79
CA ASP A 113 -0.45 -5.86 17.13
C ASP A 113 -1.57 -5.60 16.11
N LEU A 114 -2.11 -6.67 15.52
CA LEU A 114 -3.11 -6.57 14.46
C LEU A 114 -4.49 -6.17 15.00
N GLY A 115 -4.81 -6.56 16.24
CA GLY A 115 -6.02 -6.11 16.93
C GLY A 115 -5.98 -4.60 17.18
N ARG A 116 -4.81 -4.07 17.56
CA ARG A 116 -4.57 -2.63 17.66
C ARG A 116 -4.69 -1.92 16.32
N LEU A 117 -4.12 -2.47 15.25
CA LEU A 117 -4.27 -1.88 13.90
C LEU A 117 -5.73 -1.72 13.51
N ARG A 118 -6.53 -2.76 13.76
CA ARG A 118 -7.98 -2.70 13.55
C ARG A 118 -8.62 -1.55 14.33
N ARG A 119 -8.32 -1.42 15.63
CA ARG A 119 -8.85 -0.31 16.45
C ARG A 119 -8.41 1.06 15.94
N VAL A 120 -7.17 1.19 15.47
CA VAL A 120 -6.68 2.43 14.82
C VAL A 120 -7.55 2.78 13.61
N LEU A 121 -7.85 1.81 12.74
CA LEU A 121 -8.69 2.03 11.57
C LEU A 121 -10.15 2.39 11.93
N GLU A 122 -10.69 1.80 12.99
CA GLU A 122 -12.02 2.16 13.53
C GLU A 122 -12.05 3.61 14.04
N VAL A 123 -11.00 4.04 14.76
CA VAL A 123 -10.85 5.42 15.22
C VAL A 123 -10.67 6.40 14.06
N LEU A 124 -9.85 6.05 13.06
CA LEU A 124 -9.65 6.86 11.85
C LEU A 124 -10.97 7.11 11.11
N ALA A 125 -11.85 6.11 11.08
CA ALA A 125 -13.18 6.23 10.50
C ALA A 125 -14.11 7.16 11.31
N GLY A 126 -13.86 7.34 12.61
CA GLY A 126 -14.62 8.29 13.43
C GLY A 126 -16.12 8.01 13.48
N GLY A 127 -16.53 6.75 13.35
CA GLY A 127 -17.95 6.35 13.28
C GLY A 127 -18.64 6.58 11.93
N ASP A 128 -17.92 7.11 10.92
CA ASP A 128 -18.46 7.30 9.58
C ASP A 128 -18.53 5.95 8.82
N PRO A 129 -19.72 5.51 8.40
CA PRO A 129 -19.90 4.20 7.77
C PRO A 129 -19.22 4.09 6.40
N LEU A 130 -19.10 5.19 5.64
CA LEU A 130 -18.42 5.17 4.34
C LEU A 130 -16.92 4.96 4.55
N ARG A 131 -16.32 5.72 5.47
CA ARG A 131 -14.90 5.55 5.84
C ARG A 131 -14.60 4.19 6.47
N ALA A 132 -15.54 3.67 7.27
CA ALA A 132 -15.44 2.33 7.84
C ALA A 132 -15.45 1.24 6.75
N ALA A 133 -16.17 1.46 5.65
CA ALA A 133 -16.25 0.55 4.50
C ALA A 133 -15.15 0.75 3.45
N SER A 134 -14.44 1.89 3.43
CA SER A 134 -13.38 2.20 2.47
C SER A 134 -12.35 1.07 2.37
N PRO A 135 -11.94 0.62 1.17
CA PRO A 135 -10.90 -0.39 0.96
C PRO A 135 -9.65 -0.17 1.82
N LEU A 136 -9.16 -1.25 2.43
CA LEU A 136 -7.84 -1.29 3.09
C LEU A 136 -6.89 -2.12 2.25
N TYR A 137 -5.74 -1.55 1.93
CA TYR A 137 -4.59 -2.24 1.38
C TYR A 137 -3.48 -2.26 2.43
N LEU A 138 -3.05 -3.44 2.85
CA LEU A 138 -2.11 -3.61 3.96
C LEU A 138 -0.88 -4.38 3.50
N CYS A 139 0.31 -3.77 3.65
CA CYS A 139 1.57 -4.49 3.50
C CYS A 139 1.83 -5.28 4.78
N HIS A 140 1.92 -6.62 4.69
CA HIS A 140 2.14 -7.46 5.86
C HIS A 140 2.89 -8.76 5.55
N ASN A 141 3.44 -9.36 6.61
CA ASN A 141 4.14 -10.63 6.51
C ASN A 141 3.14 -11.80 6.33
N GLU A 142 3.30 -12.57 5.27
CA GLU A 142 2.45 -13.72 4.95
C GLU A 142 2.48 -14.84 5.97
N ARG A 143 3.56 -14.94 6.75
CA ARG A 143 3.65 -15.92 7.85
C ARG A 143 2.65 -15.63 8.96
N ARG A 144 2.12 -14.39 9.04
CA ARG A 144 1.08 -13.97 10.00
C ARG A 144 -0.31 -13.84 9.35
N GLU A 145 -0.52 -14.41 8.16
CA GLU A 145 -1.79 -14.26 7.44
C GLU A 145 -3.00 -14.77 8.24
N ALA A 146 -2.87 -15.90 8.95
CA ALA A 146 -3.95 -16.40 9.80
C ALA A 146 -4.33 -15.39 10.89
N ALA A 147 -3.34 -14.88 11.63
CA ALA A 147 -3.54 -13.85 12.65
C ALA A 147 -4.12 -12.55 12.07
N LEU A 148 -3.77 -12.20 10.83
CA LEU A 148 -4.36 -11.07 10.11
C LEU A 148 -5.85 -11.30 9.83
N ARG A 149 -6.21 -12.47 9.31
CA ARG A 149 -7.62 -12.82 9.06
C ARG A 149 -8.43 -12.82 10.35
N ASP A 150 -7.88 -13.39 11.42
CA ASP A 150 -8.54 -13.44 12.72
C ASP A 150 -8.76 -12.04 13.31
N ALA A 151 -7.75 -11.17 13.25
CA ALA A 151 -7.86 -9.80 13.77
C ALA A 151 -8.96 -8.98 13.05
N PHE A 152 -9.12 -9.19 11.75
CA PHE A 152 -10.11 -8.49 10.92
C PHE A 152 -11.45 -9.24 10.80
N ALA A 153 -11.60 -10.41 11.40
CA ALA A 153 -12.85 -11.16 11.40
C ALA A 153 -13.99 -10.31 12.01
N GLY A 154 -15.13 -10.29 11.33
CA GLY A 154 -16.31 -9.51 11.76
C GLY A 154 -16.19 -7.99 11.62
N SER A 155 -15.08 -7.46 11.09
CA SER A 155 -14.93 -6.00 10.85
C SER A 155 -15.63 -5.49 9.59
N GLY A 156 -16.22 -6.40 8.80
CA GLY A 156 -16.71 -6.12 7.44
C GLY A 156 -15.59 -6.04 6.38
N ARG A 157 -14.31 -6.00 6.80
CA ARG A 157 -13.16 -6.00 5.89
C ARG A 157 -12.73 -7.44 5.61
N GLN A 158 -12.66 -7.79 4.34
CA GLN A 158 -12.07 -9.05 3.88
C GLN A 158 -10.71 -8.76 3.25
N LEU A 159 -9.66 -9.34 3.83
CA LEU A 159 -8.28 -9.16 3.38
C LEU A 159 -7.79 -10.44 2.69
N ALA A 160 -7.74 -10.39 1.37
CA ALA A 160 -7.14 -11.42 0.52
C ALA A 160 -5.70 -11.02 0.16
N ARG A 161 -4.84 -12.02 -0.02
CA ARG A 161 -3.47 -11.83 -0.52
C ARG A 161 -3.53 -11.44 -2.00
N LEU A 162 -2.89 -10.34 -2.37
CA LEU A 162 -2.95 -9.78 -3.73
C LEU A 162 -1.64 -9.94 -4.50
N ALA A 163 -0.53 -9.45 -3.96
CA ALA A 163 0.74 -9.37 -4.68
C ALA A 163 1.94 -9.37 -3.73
N PRO A 164 3.15 -9.74 -4.18
CA PRO A 164 4.38 -9.45 -3.46
C PRO A 164 4.65 -7.94 -3.41
N VAL A 165 5.33 -7.50 -2.35
CA VAL A 165 5.70 -6.09 -2.11
C VAL A 165 7.19 -6.02 -1.85
N GLY A 166 7.91 -5.26 -2.66
CA GLY A 166 9.36 -5.05 -2.68
C GLY A 166 9.84 -3.84 -1.87
N TYR A 167 10.92 -4.01 -1.10
CA TYR A 167 11.62 -2.94 -0.40
C TYR A 167 13.11 -2.94 -0.75
N SER A 168 13.69 -1.74 -0.84
CA SER A 168 15.10 -1.55 -1.19
C SER A 168 16.09 -1.97 -0.08
N SER A 169 15.65 -1.98 1.17
CA SER A 169 16.52 -2.11 2.36
C SER A 169 16.18 -3.29 3.28
N VAL A 170 15.30 -4.20 2.85
CA VAL A 170 14.89 -5.38 3.62
C VAL A 170 15.71 -6.60 3.21
N LYS A 171 16.15 -7.41 4.17
CA LYS A 171 16.83 -8.70 3.89
C LYS A 171 15.96 -9.57 2.99
N GLU A 172 16.58 -10.24 2.01
CA GLU A 172 15.86 -11.04 1.01
C GLU A 172 14.92 -12.09 1.63
N SER A 173 15.32 -12.73 2.73
CA SER A 173 14.50 -13.72 3.43
C SER A 173 13.21 -13.12 4.03
N THR A 174 13.27 -11.88 4.53
CA THR A 174 12.11 -11.13 5.01
C THR A 174 11.29 -10.64 3.82
N GLN A 175 11.96 -10.07 2.81
CA GLN A 175 11.38 -9.54 1.58
C GLN A 175 10.46 -10.56 0.88
N ARG A 176 10.92 -11.81 0.78
CA ARG A 176 10.14 -12.92 0.19
C ARG A 176 8.83 -13.22 0.91
N SER A 177 8.68 -12.79 2.17
CA SER A 177 7.48 -13.02 2.97
C SER A 177 6.53 -11.83 3.05
N ILE A 178 6.86 -10.67 2.48
CA ILE A 178 5.97 -9.50 2.52
C ILE A 178 5.01 -9.54 1.32
N ARG A 179 3.73 -9.29 1.59
CA ARG A 179 2.65 -9.26 0.62
C ARG A 179 1.78 -8.04 0.83
N LEU A 180 1.12 -7.62 -0.23
CA LEU A 180 -0.03 -6.73 -0.19
C LEU A 180 -1.28 -7.57 0.07
N TYR A 181 -2.05 -7.18 1.07
CA TYR A 181 -3.39 -7.66 1.34
C TYR A 181 -4.40 -6.58 1.00
N GLY A 182 -5.59 -6.96 0.54
CA GLY A 182 -6.68 -6.01 0.32
C GLY A 182 -8.00 -6.67 -0.03
N PRO A 183 -8.99 -5.92 -0.52
CA PRO A 183 -10.26 -6.50 -0.93
C PRO A 183 -10.04 -7.63 -1.94
N PRO A 184 -10.80 -8.74 -1.85
CA PRO A 184 -10.71 -9.80 -2.84
C PRO A 184 -11.01 -9.23 -4.23
N PRO A 185 -10.35 -9.73 -5.28
CA PRO A 185 -10.70 -9.34 -6.65
C PRO A 185 -12.19 -9.66 -6.86
N ALA A 186 -12.89 -8.76 -7.56
CA ALA A 186 -14.27 -9.00 -7.93
C ALA A 186 -14.36 -10.36 -8.63
N GLN A 187 -15.21 -11.25 -8.13
CA GLN A 187 -15.47 -12.50 -8.84
C GLN A 187 -16.07 -12.16 -10.21
N PRO A 188 -15.59 -12.79 -11.30
CA PRO A 188 -16.23 -12.62 -12.59
C PRO A 188 -17.70 -13.02 -12.47
N ARG A 189 -18.60 -12.19 -12.99
CA ARG A 189 -20.04 -12.49 -12.94
C ARG A 189 -20.29 -13.78 -13.73
N PRO A 190 -21.17 -14.68 -13.26
CA PRO A 190 -21.57 -15.84 -14.05
C PRO A 190 -22.25 -15.33 -15.33
N GLY A 191 -21.52 -15.33 -16.45
CA GLY A 191 -21.93 -14.75 -17.73
C GLY A 191 -20.75 -14.30 -18.60
N ASP A 192 -19.65 -13.81 -17.99
CA ASP A 192 -18.49 -13.30 -18.75
C ASP A 192 -17.57 -14.40 -19.30
N GLN A 193 -17.72 -15.65 -18.85
CA GLN A 193 -16.95 -16.80 -19.34
C GLN A 193 -17.34 -17.24 -20.77
N GLY A 194 -18.50 -16.78 -21.28
CA GLY A 194 -18.96 -17.10 -22.63
C GLY A 194 -18.31 -16.28 -23.75
N ALA A 195 -17.85 -15.06 -23.44
CA ALA A 195 -17.30 -14.15 -24.45
C ALA A 195 -15.86 -14.52 -24.85
N GLU A 196 -15.05 -15.00 -23.91
CA GLU A 196 -13.65 -15.38 -24.17
C GLU A 196 -13.56 -16.70 -24.96
N ALA A 197 -14.43 -17.69 -24.65
CA ALA A 197 -14.52 -18.93 -25.43
C ALA A 197 -15.03 -18.69 -26.86
N ALA A 198 -15.96 -17.75 -27.06
CA ALA A 198 -16.46 -17.38 -28.39
C ALA A 198 -15.39 -16.64 -29.23
N ALA A 199 -14.56 -15.81 -28.61
CA ALA A 199 -13.48 -15.09 -29.29
C ALA A 199 -12.33 -16.02 -29.73
N VAL A 200 -12.00 -17.04 -28.92
CA VAL A 200 -11.02 -18.07 -29.28
C VAL A 200 -11.54 -18.95 -30.43
N GLY A 201 -12.80 -19.40 -30.36
CA GLY A 201 -13.41 -20.21 -31.42
C GLY A 201 -13.66 -19.46 -32.75
N ALA A 202 -13.74 -18.12 -32.72
CA ALA A 202 -13.85 -17.29 -33.93
C ALA A 202 -12.49 -17.09 -34.63
N ARG A 203 -11.38 -17.07 -33.87
CA ARG A 203 -10.02 -16.98 -34.42
C ARG A 203 -9.58 -18.29 -35.09
N GLU A 204 -9.94 -19.43 -34.52
CA GLU A 204 -9.62 -20.74 -35.11
C GLU A 204 -10.38 -21.01 -36.42
N ARG A 205 -11.61 -20.52 -36.55
CA ARG A 205 -12.39 -20.66 -37.80
C ARG A 205 -11.84 -19.79 -38.93
N ARG A 206 -11.43 -18.55 -38.64
CA ARG A 206 -10.77 -17.69 -39.65
C ARG A 206 -9.40 -18.18 -40.09
N GLY A 207 -8.69 -18.93 -39.24
CA GLY A 207 -7.39 -19.53 -39.60
C GLY A 207 -7.50 -20.68 -40.61
N ARG A 208 -8.63 -21.42 -40.62
CA ARG A 208 -8.84 -22.54 -41.55
C ARG A 208 -9.37 -22.13 -42.92
N GLU A 209 -10.11 -21.03 -43.03
CA GLU A 209 -10.66 -20.55 -44.31
C GLU A 209 -9.61 -19.83 -45.19
N LEU A 210 -8.43 -19.52 -44.66
CA LEU A 210 -7.32 -18.88 -45.39
C LEU A 210 -6.22 -19.87 -45.84
N SER A 211 -6.45 -21.19 -45.72
CA SER A 211 -5.50 -22.24 -46.12
C SER A 211 -6.07 -23.23 -47.14
N THR A 212 -7.08 -22.84 -47.91
CA THR A 212 -7.58 -23.58 -49.09
C THR A 212 -7.47 -22.74 -50.34
#